data_AF-A0A8B6C501-F1
#
_entry.id   AF-A0A8B6C501-F1
#
_cell.length_a   1.000
_cell.length_b   1.000
_cell.length_c   1.000
_cell.angle_alpha   90.00
_cell.angle_beta   90.00
_cell.angle_gamma   90.00
#
_symmetry.space_group_name_H-M   'P 1'
#
loop_
_entity.id
_entity.type
_entity.pdbx_description
1 polymer ?
#
loop_
_entity_poly.entity_id
_entity_poly.type
_entity_poly.pdbx_seq_one_letter_code
_entity_poly.pdbx_strand_id
1 'polypeptide(L)'
;MVSVDFVLPGFITLLTFINVLKSEQILDKQNEDFDFDGLPGVSYEFKVEVNAGDEQCFSSENCSRRQALRGGDRLIDVILRDPNMEILDSQIDQTEGSLEHETTVEG
;
A
#
# COMPACT_ATOMS: atom_id res chain seq x y z
N MET A 1 -23.93 44.16 -40.58
CA MET A 1 -23.78 43.94 -39.13
C MET A 1 -23.74 42.43 -38.94
N VAL A 2 -22.54 41.86 -38.79
CA VAL A 2 -22.32 40.41 -38.81
C VAL A 2 -22.65 39.87 -37.42
N SER A 3 -23.62 38.95 -37.32
CA SER A 3 -24.01 38.27 -36.08
C SER A 3 -22.81 37.57 -35.47
N VAL A 4 -22.49 37.90 -34.22
CA VAL A 4 -21.38 37.32 -33.44
C VAL A 4 -21.95 36.32 -32.43
N ASP A 5 -22.83 35.43 -32.87
CA ASP A 5 -23.59 34.56 -31.94
C ASP A 5 -23.34 33.06 -32.13
N PHE A 6 -22.31 32.66 -32.90
CA PHE A 6 -22.11 31.24 -33.24
C PHE A 6 -20.77 30.62 -32.81
N VAL A 7 -19.84 31.40 -32.23
CA VAL A 7 -18.46 30.91 -31.96
C VAL A 7 -18.21 30.59 -30.47
N LEU A 8 -19.05 31.09 -29.56
CA LEU A 8 -18.85 30.94 -28.11
C LEU A 8 -19.00 29.52 -27.54
N PRO A 9 -19.99 28.68 -27.94
CA PRO A 9 -20.16 27.38 -27.28
C PRO A 9 -19.06 26.37 -27.64
N GLY A 10 -18.46 26.48 -28.83
CA GLY A 10 -17.36 25.61 -29.27
C GLY A 10 -16.02 25.94 -28.61
N PHE A 11 -15.78 27.22 -28.29
CA PHE A 11 -14.55 27.64 -27.62
C PHE A 11 -14.53 27.23 -26.14
N ILE A 12 -15.69 27.30 -25.48
CA ILE A 12 -15.82 26.90 -24.07
C ILE A 12 -15.66 25.39 -23.92
N THR A 13 -16.25 24.58 -24.81
CA THR A 13 -16.09 23.12 -24.79
C THR A 13 -14.67 22.68 -25.15
N LEU A 14 -13.98 23.40 -26.03
CA LEU A 14 -12.57 23.14 -26.35
C LEU A 14 -11.66 23.46 -25.16
N LEU A 15 -11.90 24.59 -24.47
CA LEU A 15 -11.14 24.97 -23.27
C LEU A 15 -11.36 24.01 -22.11
N THR A 16 -12.58 23.49 -21.91
CA THR A 16 -12.81 22.46 -20.88
C THR A 16 -12.13 21.14 -21.25
N PHE A 17 -12.16 20.71 -22.51
CA PHE A 17 -11.45 19.51 -22.96
C PHE A 17 -9.92 19.61 -22.79
N ILE A 18 -9.31 20.76 -23.12
CA ILE A 18 -7.87 20.97 -22.94
C ILE A 18 -7.46 20.90 -21.46
N ASN A 19 -8.28 21.45 -20.56
CA ASN A 19 -8.00 21.37 -19.12
C ASN A 19 -8.20 19.96 -18.54
N VAL A 20 -9.17 19.19 -19.04
CA VAL A 20 -9.37 17.79 -18.65
C VAL A 20 -8.19 16.91 -19.08
N LEU A 21 -7.70 17.06 -20.32
CA LEU A 21 -6.52 16.31 -20.80
C LEU A 21 -5.24 16.65 -20.04
N LYS A 22 -5.10 17.89 -19.55
CA LYS A 22 -3.95 18.32 -18.74
C LYS A 22 -4.00 17.79 -17.31
N SER A 23 -5.20 17.50 -16.79
CA SER A 23 -5.40 16.89 -15.48
C SER A 23 -5.03 15.40 -15.48
N GLU A 24 -5.30 14.69 -16.57
CA GLU A 24 -4.98 13.26 -16.70
C GLU A 24 -3.46 12.99 -16.69
N GLN A 25 -2.65 13.92 -17.18
CA GLN A 25 -1.18 13.79 -17.20
C GLN A 25 -0.48 14.01 -15.85
N ILE A 26 -1.21 14.39 -14.79
CA ILE A 26 -0.63 14.54 -13.44
C ILE A 26 -0.59 13.18 -12.72
N LEU A 27 -1.38 12.19 -13.17
CA LEU A 27 -1.35 10.83 -12.62
C LEU A 27 -0.34 9.90 -13.29
N ASP A 28 0.15 10.24 -14.49
CA ASP A 28 0.93 9.32 -15.35
C ASP A 28 2.44 9.59 -15.31
N LYS A 29 2.86 10.66 -14.62
CA LYS A 29 4.25 10.77 -14.20
C LYS A 29 4.37 9.95 -12.92
N GLN A 30 4.78 8.70 -13.06
CA GLN A 30 5.30 7.90 -11.95
C GLN A 30 6.28 8.79 -11.18
N ASN A 31 5.83 9.34 -10.05
CA ASN A 31 6.71 9.93 -9.07
C ASN A 31 7.43 8.74 -8.45
N GLU A 32 8.54 8.32 -9.06
CA GLU A 32 9.48 7.36 -8.47
C GLU A 32 10.02 7.86 -7.11
N ASP A 33 9.80 9.14 -6.78
CA ASP A 33 10.22 9.80 -5.54
C ASP A 33 9.10 9.98 -4.50
N PHE A 34 7.85 9.58 -4.78
CA PHE A 34 6.77 9.68 -3.79
C PHE A 34 6.49 8.30 -3.20
N ASP A 35 7.28 7.97 -2.17
CA ASP A 35 7.07 6.80 -1.35
C ASP A 35 5.83 6.99 -0.48
N PHE A 36 4.69 6.50 -0.96
CA PHE A 36 3.44 6.53 -0.21
C PHE A 36 3.56 5.74 1.10
N ASP A 37 4.53 4.81 1.21
CA ASP A 37 4.72 3.93 2.36
C ASP A 37 5.36 4.65 3.56
N GLY A 38 5.97 5.82 3.33
CA GLY A 38 6.60 6.65 4.36
C GLY A 38 5.73 7.79 4.91
N LEU A 39 4.46 7.90 4.50
CA LEU A 39 3.58 8.96 5.02
C LEU A 39 3.14 8.64 6.45
N PRO A 40 3.43 9.51 7.45
CA PRO A 40 3.01 9.27 8.83
C PRO A 40 1.48 9.22 8.90
N GLY A 41 0.96 8.05 9.28
CA GLY A 41 -0.48 7.80 9.42
C GLY A 41 -1.12 6.94 8.33
N VAL A 42 -0.35 6.44 7.35
CA VAL A 42 -0.85 5.44 6.40
C VAL A 42 -0.70 4.05 7.00
N SER A 43 -1.83 3.39 7.25
CA SER A 43 -1.89 1.99 7.69
C SER A 43 -2.18 1.11 6.48
N TYR A 44 -1.25 0.23 6.14
CA TYR A 44 -1.44 -0.75 5.07
C TYR A 44 -2.12 -2.01 5.62
N GLU A 45 -3.28 -2.35 5.06
CA GLU A 45 -3.93 -3.64 5.28
C GLU A 45 -3.89 -4.44 3.98
N PHE A 46 -3.30 -5.62 4.03
CA PHE A 46 -3.29 -6.56 2.91
C PHE A 46 -3.64 -7.96 3.39
N LYS A 47 -4.04 -8.81 2.45
CA LYS A 47 -4.42 -10.20 2.70
C LYS A 47 -3.53 -11.10 1.88
N VAL A 48 -3.06 -12.17 2.50
CA VAL A 48 -2.14 -13.13 1.88
C VAL A 48 -2.75 -14.51 2.03
N GLU A 49 -2.63 -15.31 0.97
CA GLU A 49 -2.92 -16.73 1.01
C GLU A 49 -1.59 -17.48 1.13
N VAL A 50 -1.49 -18.33 2.16
CA VAL A 50 -0.32 -19.18 2.40
C VAL A 50 -0.77 -20.61 2.25
N ASN A 51 -0.14 -21.37 1.36
CA ASN A 51 -0.49 -22.78 1.16
C ASN A 51 0.03 -23.62 2.34
N ALA A 52 -0.58 -24.80 2.52
CA ALA A 52 -0.13 -25.72 3.55
C ALA A 52 1.31 -26.20 3.28
N GLY A 53 2.19 -26.01 4.27
CA GLY A 53 3.61 -26.38 4.18
C GLY A 53 4.52 -25.30 3.59
N ASP A 54 3.95 -24.19 3.11
CA ASP A 54 4.72 -23.04 2.62
C ASP A 54 4.83 -21.96 3.71
N GLU A 55 5.88 -21.13 3.60
CA GLU A 55 6.03 -19.91 4.38
C GLU A 55 6.00 -18.69 3.45
N GLN A 56 5.52 -17.56 3.97
CA GLN A 56 5.58 -16.28 3.26
C GLN A 56 6.23 -15.22 4.14
N CYS A 57 7.18 -14.51 3.54
CA CYS A 57 8.03 -13.55 4.24
C CYS A 57 7.79 -12.14 3.73
N PHE A 58 7.71 -11.19 4.66
CA PHE A 58 7.54 -9.76 4.38
C PHE A 58 8.66 -9.00 5.09
N SER A 59 9.20 -7.99 4.40
CA SER A 59 10.11 -7.02 4.99
C SER A 59 9.34 -5.74 5.28
N SER A 60 9.44 -5.23 6.49
CA SER A 60 8.86 -3.94 6.86
C SER A 60 9.69 -3.32 7.97
N GLU A 61 9.88 -2.01 7.89
CA GLU A 61 10.50 -1.21 8.95
C GLU A 61 9.58 -1.08 10.18
N ASN A 62 8.29 -1.40 10.02
CA ASN A 62 7.27 -1.18 11.04
C ASN A 62 6.57 -2.47 11.46
N CYS A 63 6.19 -2.47 12.74
CA CYS A 63 5.43 -3.51 13.36
C CYS A 63 4.00 -3.61 12.82
N SER A 64 3.58 -4.82 12.47
CA SER A 64 2.29 -5.09 11.82
C SER A 64 1.37 -5.94 12.70
N ARG A 65 0.09 -5.58 12.71
CA ARG A 65 -0.99 -6.38 13.30
C ARG A 65 -1.41 -7.47 12.31
N ARG A 66 -1.72 -8.66 12.81
CA ARG A 66 -2.09 -9.82 12.01
C ARG A 66 -3.32 -10.53 12.53
N GLN A 67 -4.02 -11.20 11.61
CA GLN A 67 -5.16 -12.06 11.92
C GLN A 67 -5.33 -13.14 10.84
N ALA A 68 -5.51 -14.38 11.26
CA ALA A 68 -5.89 -15.50 10.41
C ALA A 68 -7.40 -15.43 10.11
N LEU A 69 -7.75 -15.15 8.85
CA LEU A 69 -9.14 -14.95 8.45
C LEU A 69 -9.84 -16.27 8.12
N ARG A 70 -9.15 -17.21 7.47
CA ARG A 70 -9.70 -18.46 6.92
C ARG A 70 -8.62 -19.56 6.84
N GLY A 71 -9.05 -20.81 6.65
CA GLY A 71 -8.19 -22.00 6.46
C GLY A 71 -8.01 -22.81 7.75
N GLY A 72 -8.01 -24.14 7.66
CA GLY A 72 -7.78 -25.07 8.78
C GLY A 72 -8.48 -24.69 10.09
N ASP A 73 -7.74 -24.78 11.20
CA ASP A 73 -8.13 -24.28 12.54
C ASP A 73 -7.86 -22.77 12.70
N ARG A 74 -7.49 -22.09 11.62
CA ARG A 74 -7.05 -20.68 11.56
C ARG A 74 -5.84 -20.38 12.44
N LEU A 75 -4.97 -21.36 12.64
CA LEU A 75 -3.72 -21.20 13.35
C LEU A 75 -2.63 -20.84 12.35
N ILE A 76 -1.83 -19.85 12.70
CA ILE A 76 -0.64 -19.44 11.95
C ILE A 76 0.55 -19.29 12.89
N ASP A 77 1.71 -19.60 12.36
CA ASP A 77 3.00 -19.33 13.00
C ASP A 77 3.59 -18.08 12.40
N VAL A 78 4.07 -17.18 13.25
CA VAL A 78 4.75 -15.99 12.78
C VAL A 78 6.03 -15.77 13.56
N ILE A 79 7.10 -15.56 12.80
CA ILE A 79 8.47 -15.43 13.30
C ILE A 79 8.99 -14.08 12.80
N LEU A 80 9.44 -13.25 13.74
CA LEU A 80 10.14 -12.01 13.44
C LEU A 80 11.64 -12.28 13.47
N ARG A 81 12.34 -11.86 12.42
CA ARG A 81 13.79 -11.98 12.32
C ARG A 81 14.43 -10.64 12.05
N ASP A 82 15.64 -10.47 12.57
CA ASP A 82 16.50 -9.34 12.23
C ASP A 82 17.21 -9.56 10.87
N PRO A 83 17.92 -8.56 10.34
CA PRO A 83 18.71 -8.71 9.11
C PRO A 83 19.83 -9.78 9.19
N ASN A 84 20.26 -10.16 10.39
CA ASN A 84 21.25 -11.22 10.62
C ASN A 84 20.61 -12.61 10.74
N MET A 85 19.30 -12.72 10.49
CA MET A 85 18.51 -13.95 10.60
C MET A 85 18.34 -14.48 12.03
N GLU A 86 18.62 -13.67 13.05
CA GLU A 86 18.31 -13.98 14.43
C GLU A 86 16.82 -13.83 14.71
N ILE A 87 16.24 -14.74 15.49
CA ILE A 87 14.82 -14.69 15.84
C ILE A 87 14.65 -13.69 16.99
N LEU A 88 13.94 -12.61 16.71
CA LEU A 88 13.62 -11.56 17.70
C LEU A 88 12.35 -11.90 18.49
N ASP A 89 11.34 -12.42 17.80
CA ASP A 89 10.09 -12.90 18.42
C ASP A 89 9.50 -14.06 17.61
N SER A 90 8.75 -14.93 18.29
CA SER A 90 8.03 -16.04 17.69
C SER A 90 6.71 -16.26 18.39
N GLN A 91 5.63 -16.32 17.61
CA GLN A 91 4.31 -16.66 18.11
C GLN A 91 3.77 -17.82 17.28
N ILE A 92 3.59 -18.96 17.93
CA ILE A 92 3.22 -20.24 17.32
C ILE A 92 1.74 -20.52 17.61
N ASP A 93 1.06 -21.12 16.64
CA ASP A 93 -0.35 -21.53 16.72
C ASP A 93 -1.29 -20.39 17.18
N GLN A 94 -1.14 -19.20 16.58
CA GLN A 94 -1.98 -18.04 16.92
C GLN A 94 -3.02 -17.78 15.84
N THR A 95 -4.23 -17.37 16.25
CA THR A 95 -5.24 -16.84 15.32
C THR A 95 -5.08 -15.35 15.04
N GLU A 96 -4.50 -14.59 15.97
CA GLU A 96 -4.30 -13.15 15.84
C GLU A 96 -3.18 -12.68 16.76
N GLY A 97 -2.65 -11.48 16.50
CA GLY A 97 -1.64 -10.87 17.34
C GLY A 97 -1.10 -9.56 16.77
N SER A 98 -0.32 -8.88 17.57
CA SER A 98 0.54 -7.79 17.15
C SER A 98 1.97 -8.09 17.60
N LEU A 99 2.93 -7.66 16.79
CA LEU A 99 4.31 -7.55 17.20
C LEU A 99 4.54 -6.09 17.56
N GLU A 100 5.20 -5.83 18.67
CA GLU A 100 5.70 -4.51 19.03
C GLU A 100 7.18 -4.70 19.35
N HIS A 101 8.03 -4.31 18.41
CA HIS A 101 9.47 -4.36 18.55
C HIS A 101 10.05 -3.02 18.09
N GLU A 102 10.80 -2.38 18.97
CA GLU A 102 11.49 -1.12 18.69
C GLU A 102 12.78 -1.43 17.95
N THR A 103 12.87 -1.02 16.68
CA THR A 103 14.02 -1.27 15.81
C THR A 103 15.25 -0.60 16.42
N THR A 104 16.17 -1.38 16.98
CA THR A 104 17.38 -0.86 17.63
C THR A 104 18.57 -0.76 16.66
N VAL A 105 18.43 -1.32 15.46
CA VAL A 105 19.48 -1.40 14.43
C VAL A 105 18.91 -0.90 13.12
N GLU A 106 19.57 0.08 12.49
CA GLU A 106 19.24 0.49 11.11
C GLU A 106 19.58 -0.66 10.16
N GLY A 107 18.60 -1.10 9.36
CA GLY A 107 18.73 -2.20 8.42
C GLY A 107 17.78 -2.03 7.25
#